data_AF-A0A8I1WY81-F1
#
_entry.id   AF-A0A8I1WY81-F1
#
_cell.length_a   1.000
_cell.length_b   1.000
_cell.length_c   1.000
_cell.angle_alpha   90.00
_cell.angle_beta   90.00
_cell.angle_gamma   90.00
#
_symmetry.space_group_name_H-M   'P 1'
#
loop_
_entity.id
_entity.type
_entity.pdbx_description
1 polymer ?
#
loop_
_entity_poly.entity_id
_entity_poly.type
_entity_poly.pdbx_seq_one_letter_code
_entity_poly.pdbx_strand_id
1 'polypeptide(L)'
;MMDQIISLLTSNPLYLSVAAVISVVILLVLLKKLVKLALVVVAVFVLYVAFLSWSGQDVAGSVRMIEEFFSGIVLNAREYLKNLGS
;
A
#
# COMPACT_ATOMS: atom_id res chain seq x y z
N MET A 1 -32.50 -24.00 -7.99
CA MET A 1 -31.56 -23.55 -9.06
C MET A 1 -30.24 -23.07 -8.47
N MET A 2 -30.23 -22.32 -7.35
CA MET A 2 -28.99 -21.94 -6.63
C MET A 2 -28.22 -23.14 -6.04
N ASP A 3 -28.94 -24.14 -5.53
CA ASP A 3 -28.33 -25.28 -4.83
C ASP A 3 -27.46 -26.17 -5.73
N GLN A 4 -27.72 -26.18 -7.04
CA GLN A 4 -26.96 -26.99 -8.00
C GLN A 4 -25.57 -26.42 -8.28
N ILE A 5 -25.43 -25.08 -8.31
CA ILE A 5 -24.15 -24.41 -8.53
C ILE A 5 -23.24 -24.58 -7.31
N ILE A 6 -23.81 -24.40 -6.11
CA ILE A 6 -23.07 -24.58 -4.85
C ILE A 6 -22.69 -26.05 -4.68
N SER A 7 -23.62 -26.99 -4.91
CA SER A 7 -23.36 -28.43 -4.84
C SER A 7 -22.28 -28.87 -5.83
N LEU A 8 -22.22 -28.31 -7.05
CA LEU A 8 -21.13 -28.60 -7.99
C LEU A 8 -19.77 -28.03 -7.52
N LEU A 9 -19.74 -26.83 -6.95
CA LEU A 9 -18.52 -26.21 -6.43
C LEU A 9 -18.00 -26.87 -5.14
N THR A 10 -18.90 -27.40 -4.30
CA THR A 10 -18.56 -28.14 -3.07
C THR A 10 -18.48 -29.65 -3.26
N SER A 11 -18.96 -30.18 -4.40
CA SER A 11 -18.89 -31.61 -4.72
C SER A 11 -17.46 -32.13 -4.79
N ASN A 12 -16.51 -31.26 -5.11
CA ASN A 12 -15.09 -31.58 -5.11
C ASN A 12 -14.28 -30.44 -4.48
N PRO A 13 -13.59 -30.69 -3.34
CA PRO A 13 -12.84 -29.67 -2.61
C PRO A 13 -11.73 -29.01 -3.44
N LEU A 14 -11.27 -29.68 -4.51
CA LEU A 14 -10.34 -29.16 -5.51
C LEU A 14 -10.79 -27.83 -6.14
N TYR A 15 -12.07 -27.69 -6.49
CA TYR A 15 -12.59 -26.46 -7.10
C TYR A 15 -12.56 -25.28 -6.13
N LEU A 16 -12.83 -25.57 -4.85
CA LEU A 16 -12.81 -24.58 -3.78
C LEU A 16 -11.38 -24.09 -3.51
N SER A 17 -10.39 -24.98 -3.57
CA SER A 17 -8.97 -24.63 -3.48
C SER A 17 -8.52 -23.74 -4.64
N VAL A 18 -8.91 -24.07 -5.88
CA VAL A 18 -8.58 -23.24 -7.06
C VAL A 18 -9.21 -21.85 -6.96
N ALA A 19 -10.47 -21.76 -6.55
CA ALA A 19 -11.16 -20.48 -6.35
C ALA A 19 -10.48 -19.62 -5.26
N ALA A 20 -10.07 -20.24 -4.15
CA ALA A 20 -9.35 -19.54 -3.08
C ALA A 20 -7.99 -19.00 -3.55
N VAL A 21 -7.23 -19.80 -4.31
CA VAL A 21 -5.95 -19.37 -4.88
C VAL A 21 -6.14 -18.20 -5.84
N ILE A 22 -7.14 -18.26 -6.73
CA ILE A 22 -7.45 -17.14 -7.64
C ILE A 22 -7.81 -15.87 -6.88
N SER A 23 -8.61 -15.98 -5.83
CA SER A 23 -8.98 -14.84 -4.97
C SER A 23 -7.75 -14.15 -4.37
N VAL A 24 -6.82 -14.93 -3.80
CA VAL A 24 -5.57 -14.40 -3.22
C VAL A 24 -4.69 -13.78 -4.31
N VAL A 25 -4.58 -14.40 -5.48
CA VAL A 25 -3.81 -13.86 -6.60
C VAL A 25 -4.37 -12.51 -7.05
N ILE A 26 -5.69 -12.36 -7.16
CA ILE A 26 -6.33 -11.08 -7.54
C ILE A 26 -6.00 -10.00 -6.50
N LEU A 27 -6.10 -10.31 -5.21
CA LEU A 27 -5.71 -9.41 -4.12
C LEU A 27 -4.24 -8.96 -4.25
N LEU A 28 -3.33 -9.89 -4.50
CA LEU A 28 -1.91 -9.58 -4.68
C LEU A 28 -1.66 -8.74 -5.95
N VAL A 29 -2.39 -9.00 -7.04
CA VAL A 29 -2.30 -8.23 -8.28
C VAL A 29 -2.80 -6.81 -8.07
N LEU A 30 -3.90 -6.62 -7.35
CA LEU A 30 -4.40 -5.29 -6.98
C LEU A 30 -3.37 -4.53 -6.15
N LEU A 31 -2.75 -5.19 -5.18
CA LEU A 31 -1.69 -4.59 -4.37
C LEU A 31 -0.46 -4.22 -5.22
N LYS A 32 0.01 -5.13 -6.08
CA LYS A 32 1.10 -4.86 -7.04
C LYS A 32 0.77 -3.72 -8.00
N LYS A 33 -0.50 -3.59 -8.42
CA LYS A 33 -0.95 -2.51 -9.31
C LYS A 33 -0.86 -1.15 -8.63
N LEU A 34 -1.22 -1.05 -7.35
CA LEU A 34 -1.03 0.16 -6.55
C LEU A 34 0.45 0.49 -6.35
N VAL A 35 1.30 -0.50 -6.05
CA VAL A 35 2.76 -0.29 -5.93
C VAL A 35 3.35 0.22 -7.25
N LYS A 36 2.93 -0.34 -8.38
CA LYS A 36 3.39 0.11 -9.70
C LYS A 36 2.98 1.55 -9.99
N LEU A 37 1.78 1.95 -9.59
CA LEU A 37 1.30 3.34 -9.71
C LEU A 37 2.10 4.28 -8.78
N ALA A 38 2.28 3.89 -7.52
CA ALA A 38 3.07 4.65 -6.55
C ALA A 38 4.51 4.85 -7.02
N LEU A 39 5.13 3.83 -7.63
CA LEU A 39 6.48 3.94 -8.18
C LEU A 39 6.59 4.98 -9.29
N VAL A 40 5.60 5.08 -10.16
CA VAL A 40 5.55 6.13 -11.19
C VAL A 40 5.39 7.50 -10.55
N VAL A 41 4.51 7.63 -9.56
CA VAL A 41 4.31 8.90 -8.84
C VAL A 41 5.60 9.34 -8.15
N VAL A 42 6.29 8.44 -7.46
CA VAL A 42 7.58 8.72 -6.82
C VAL A 42 8.64 9.12 -7.85
N ALA A 43 8.72 8.43 -8.99
CA ALA A 43 9.67 8.78 -10.03
C ALA A 43 9.44 10.21 -10.57
N VAL A 44 8.18 10.58 -10.83
CA VAL A 44 7.82 11.94 -11.23
C VAL A 44 8.12 12.93 -10.11
N PHE A 45 7.88 12.57 -8.85
CA PHE A 45 8.16 13.40 -7.69
C PHE A 45 9.65 13.69 -7.52
N VAL A 46 10.50 12.67 -7.68
CA VAL A 46 11.97 12.82 -7.65
C VAL A 46 12.44 13.73 -8.79
N LEU A 47 11.93 13.56 -10.00
CA LEU A 47 12.25 14.44 -11.13
C LEU A 47 11.79 15.89 -10.87
N TYR A 48 10.61 16.06 -10.28
CA TYR A 48 10.10 17.37 -9.91
C TYR A 48 10.98 18.06 -8.86
N VAL A 49 11.37 17.35 -7.81
CA VAL A 49 12.29 17.87 -6.77
C VAL A 49 13.65 18.21 -7.36
N ALA A 50 14.17 17.39 -8.28
CA ALA A 50 15.44 17.67 -8.97
C ALA A 50 15.34 18.95 -9.83
N PHE A 51 14.25 19.12 -10.57
CA PHE A 51 13.98 20.35 -11.31
C PHE A 51 13.86 21.57 -10.39
N LEU A 52 13.14 21.42 -9.28
CA LEU A 52 12.95 22.47 -8.27
C LEU A 52 14.28 22.91 -7.65
N SER A 53 15.14 21.94 -7.33
CA SER A 53 16.49 22.16 -6.84
C SER A 53 17.37 22.92 -7.84
N TRP A 54 17.23 22.65 -9.13
CA TRP A 54 17.98 23.37 -10.18
C TRP A 54 17.43 24.78 -10.41
N SER A 55 16.11 24.95 -10.30
CA SER A 55 15.43 26.24 -10.47
C SER A 55 15.58 27.18 -9.27
N GLY A 56 16.28 26.76 -8.20
CA GLY A 56 16.51 27.55 -6.98
C GLY A 56 15.26 27.82 -6.16
N GLN A 57 14.17 27.08 -6.42
CA GLN A 57 12.91 27.24 -5.71
C GLN A 57 12.96 26.43 -4.41
N ASP A 58 12.41 26.98 -3.33
CA ASP A 58 12.66 26.54 -1.95
C ASP A 58 12.08 25.15 -1.66
N VAL A 59 12.84 24.10 -1.97
CA VAL A 59 12.51 22.68 -1.72
C VAL A 59 12.32 22.41 -0.23
N ALA A 60 12.90 23.25 0.64
CA ALA A 60 12.85 23.11 2.08
C ALA A 60 11.43 23.12 2.63
N GLY A 61 10.49 23.86 2.01
CA GLY A 61 9.10 23.90 2.44
C GLY A 61 8.41 22.53 2.37
N SER A 62 8.62 21.79 1.28
CA SER A 62 8.07 20.45 1.10
C SER A 62 8.72 19.42 2.01
N VAL A 63 10.03 19.54 2.25
CA VAL A 63 10.77 18.64 3.15
C VAL A 63 10.35 18.83 4.60
N ARG A 64 10.18 20.08 5.06
CA ARG A 64 9.76 20.38 6.45
C ARG A 64 8.38 19.83 6.77
N MET A 65 7.43 19.94 5.85
CA MET A 65 6.10 19.35 6.00
C MET A 65 6.22 17.83 6.22
N ILE A 66 7.01 17.14 5.39
CA ILE A 66 7.25 15.70 5.53
C ILE A 66 7.90 15.38 6.88
N GLU A 67 8.93 16.11 7.29
CA GLU A 67 9.60 15.92 8.59
C GLU A 67 8.63 16.09 9.78
N GLU A 68 7.74 17.08 9.75
CA GLU A 68 6.73 17.28 10.79
C GLU A 68 5.77 16.08 10.86
N PHE A 69 5.23 15.61 9.73
CA PHE A 69 4.38 14.43 9.68
C PHE A 69 5.09 13.17 10.19
N PHE A 70 6.35 12.94 9.78
CA PHE A 70 7.13 11.79 10.23
C PHE A 70 7.43 11.86 11.73
N SER A 71 7.79 13.03 12.25
CA SER A 71 8.00 13.23 13.67
C SER A 71 6.73 12.92 14.47
N GLY A 72 5.56 13.36 14.00
CA GLY A 72 4.27 13.07 14.62
C GLY A 72 3.98 11.57 14.67
N ILE A 73 4.24 10.84 13.58
CA ILE A 73 4.08 9.38 13.53
C ILE A 73 5.05 8.68 14.49
N VAL A 74 6.33 9.07 14.48
CA VAL A 74 7.37 8.45 15.31
C VAL A 74 7.12 8.68 16.79
N LEU A 75 6.72 9.89 17.17
CA LEU A 75 6.41 10.24 18.56
C LEU A 75 5.20 9.46 19.06
N ASN A 76 4.11 9.48 18.29
CA ASN A 76 2.90 8.73 18.64
C ASN A 76 3.21 7.24 18.74
N ALA A 77 3.93 6.66 17.78
CA ALA A 77 4.32 5.25 17.81
C ALA A 77 5.18 4.91 19.03
N ARG A 78 6.15 5.75 19.38
CA ARG A 78 6.98 5.56 20.58
C ARG A 78 6.14 5.58 21.85
N GLU A 79 5.13 6.42 21.90
CA GLU A 79 4.19 6.49 23.02
C GLU A 79 3.28 5.25 23.10
N TYR A 80 2.73 4.78 21.97
CA TYR A 80 1.97 3.53 21.91
C TYR A 80 2.81 2.32 22.34
N LEU A 81 4.06 2.23 21.88
CA LEU A 81 4.97 1.14 22.26
C LEU A 81 5.33 1.20 23.75
N LYS A 82 5.51 2.40 24.31
CA LYS A 82 5.80 2.59 25.74
C LYS A 82 4.62 2.18 26.62
N ASN A 83 3.39 2.48 26.20
CA ASN A 83 2.16 2.15 26.94
C ASN A 83 1.74 0.67 26.80
N LEU A 84 2.31 -0.07 25.83
CA LEU A 84 2.07 -1.51 25.66
C LEU A 84 3.05 -2.38 26.47
N GLY A 85 4.20 -1.84 26.87
CA GLY A 85 5.24 -2.55 27.63
C GLY A 85 5.29 -2.22 29.13
N SER A 86 4.40 -1.35 29.61
CA SER A 86 4.18 -1.00 31.02
C SER A 86 2.98 -1.75 31.59
#